data_AF-A0A7K0XFL3-F1
#
_entry.id   AF-A0A7K0XFL3-F1
#
_cell.length_a   1.000
_cell.length_b   1.000
_cell.length_c   1.000
_cell.angle_alpha   90.00
_cell.angle_beta   90.00
_cell.angle_gamma   90.00
#
_symmetry.space_group_name_H-M   'P 1'
#
loop_
_entity.id
_entity.type
_entity.pdbx_description
1 polymer ?
#
loop_
_entity_poly.entity_id
_entity_poly.type
_entity_poly.pdbx_seq_one_letter_code
_entity_poly.pdbx_strand_id
1 'polypeptide(L)'
;LASGPNGDLTPVEAFKTVGDSIFNGFGTILLILLLAGLLIVMSVNAYGGSLTLISMLDSFKSVKPTKKLRIAALLVMGISVWGIAQFVGEARFNTFYGNALVFLAYLFTPWTAVNLVDYFFVRKGVYVIGEIFKKDGIYGRWGWRGNTAYLIGFATMIPFFVTTPYVGPIAKSLGSVDYSLFVGLPVSAIAYLILARGLDLKKEAAMAAAEGNLTKH
;
A
#
# COMPACT_ATOMS: atom_id res chain seq x y z
N LEU A 1 -10.37 4.83 -20.05
CA LEU A 1 -9.78 3.90 -21.05
C LEU A 1 -10.01 4.51 -22.41
N ALA A 2 -8.98 4.58 -23.25
CA ALA A 2 -9.04 5.21 -24.56
C ALA A 2 -10.09 4.51 -25.43
N SER A 3 -11.31 5.06 -25.42
CA SER A 3 -12.25 4.90 -26.51
C SER A 3 -11.55 5.40 -27.77
N GLY A 4 -11.70 4.68 -28.88
CA GLY A 4 -11.33 5.22 -30.18
C GLY A 4 -12.00 6.58 -30.44
N PRO A 5 -11.66 7.29 -31.53
CA PRO A 5 -12.09 8.66 -31.79
C PRO A 5 -13.61 8.94 -31.64
N ASN A 6 -14.44 7.90 -31.65
CA ASN A 6 -15.90 7.97 -31.61
C ASN A 6 -16.55 7.38 -30.34
N GLY A 7 -15.81 6.90 -29.33
CA GLY A 7 -16.44 6.37 -28.10
C GLY A 7 -16.95 4.91 -28.16
N ASP A 8 -17.16 4.35 -29.36
CA ASP A 8 -17.90 3.10 -29.57
C ASP A 8 -17.06 1.81 -29.61
N LEU A 9 -15.72 1.93 -29.66
CA LEU A 9 -14.84 0.76 -29.74
C LEU A 9 -14.45 0.26 -28.35
N THR A 10 -14.55 -1.05 -28.14
CA THR A 10 -13.97 -1.67 -26.94
C THR A 10 -12.46 -1.41 -26.91
N PRO A 11 -11.80 -1.34 -25.73
CA PRO A 11 -10.37 -1.06 -25.64
C PRO A 11 -9.52 -1.98 -26.53
N VAL A 12 -9.90 -3.25 -26.65
CA VAL A 12 -9.23 -4.24 -27.49
C VAL A 12 -9.33 -3.89 -28.97
N GLU A 13 -10.51 -3.48 -29.44
CA GLU A 13 -10.72 -3.06 -30.82
C GLU A 13 -9.98 -1.75 -31.12
N ALA A 14 -9.98 -0.79 -30.19
CA ALA A 14 -9.24 0.46 -30.33
C ALA A 14 -7.73 0.21 -30.50
N PHE A 15 -7.13 -0.63 -29.66
CA PHE A 15 -5.70 -0.99 -29.79
C PHE A 15 -5.42 -1.78 -31.07
N LYS A 16 -6.34 -2.66 -31.49
CA LYS A 16 -6.19 -3.41 -32.74
C LYS A 16 -6.21 -2.49 -33.95
N THR A 17 -7.18 -1.59 -34.05
CA THR A 17 -7.30 -0.63 -35.16
C THR A 17 -6.10 0.31 -35.23
N VAL A 18 -5.60 0.79 -34.08
CA VAL A 18 -4.37 1.60 -34.04
C VAL A 18 -3.17 0.80 -34.51
N GLY A 19 -3.03 -0.46 -34.09
CA GLY A 19 -1.93 -1.31 -34.57
C GLY A 19 -2.03 -1.59 -36.07
N ASP A 20 -3.21 -1.98 -36.56
CA ASP A 20 -3.44 -2.29 -37.97
C ASP A 20 -3.27 -1.07 -38.90
N SER A 21 -3.26 0.17 -38.36
CA SER A 21 -2.97 1.39 -39.10
C SER A 21 -1.50 1.52 -39.53
N ILE A 22 -0.57 0.80 -38.88
CA ILE A 22 0.86 0.80 -39.25
C ILE A 22 1.10 -0.21 -40.38
N PHE A 23 0.62 -1.44 -40.21
CA PHE A 23 0.53 -2.43 -41.28
C PHE A 23 -0.54 -3.48 -40.94
N ASN A 24 -1.13 -4.07 -41.98
CA ASN A 24 -2.20 -5.04 -41.82
C ASN A 24 -1.72 -6.28 -41.04
N GLY A 25 -2.35 -6.57 -39.89
CA GLY A 25 -2.01 -7.68 -39.02
C GLY A 25 -1.13 -7.30 -37.81
N PHE A 26 -0.58 -6.09 -37.76
CA PHE A 26 0.20 -5.62 -36.60
C PHE A 26 -0.66 -5.48 -35.34
N GLY A 27 -1.94 -5.14 -35.48
CA GLY A 27 -2.88 -5.02 -34.36
C GLY A 27 -2.96 -6.31 -33.54
N THR A 28 -2.95 -7.47 -34.21
CA THR A 28 -2.96 -8.77 -33.53
C THR A 28 -1.66 -9.02 -32.75
N ILE A 29 -0.51 -8.70 -33.35
CA ILE A 29 0.81 -8.83 -32.69
C ILE A 29 0.87 -7.90 -31.46
N LEU A 30 0.43 -6.65 -31.62
CA LEU A 30 0.36 -5.67 -30.55
C LEU A 30 -0.52 -6.16 -29.40
N LEU A 31 -1.70 -6.70 -29.69
CA LEU A 31 -2.60 -7.25 -28.66
C LEU A 31 -1.98 -8.44 -27.92
N ILE A 32 -1.25 -9.32 -28.61
CA ILE A 32 -0.55 -10.45 -27.96
C ILE A 32 0.52 -9.93 -27.01
N LEU A 33 1.31 -8.93 -27.43
CA LEU A 33 2.33 -8.31 -26.59
C LEU A 33 1.72 -7.58 -25.39
N LEU A 34 0.63 -6.84 -25.57
CA LEU A 34 -0.10 -6.19 -24.49
C LEU A 34 -0.68 -7.20 -23.50
N LEU A 35 -1.25 -8.30 -23.99
CA LEU A 35 -1.74 -9.40 -23.16
C LEU A 35 -0.61 -10.02 -22.34
N ALA A 36 0.55 -10.30 -22.97
CA ALA A 36 1.71 -10.81 -22.26
C ALA A 36 2.19 -9.85 -21.17
N GLY A 37 2.29 -8.54 -21.47
CA GLY A 37 2.64 -7.51 -20.50
C GLY A 37 1.65 -7.44 -19.33
N LEU A 38 0.34 -7.48 -19.63
CA LEU A 38 -0.71 -7.49 -18.61
C LEU A 38 -0.59 -8.72 -17.70
N LEU A 39 -0.38 -9.92 -18.27
CA LEU A 39 -0.22 -11.16 -17.51
C LEU A 39 1.00 -11.10 -16.58
N ILE A 40 2.12 -10.50 -17.02
CA ILE A 40 3.30 -10.32 -16.17
C ILE A 40 2.96 -9.42 -14.98
N VAL A 41 2.37 -8.24 -15.21
CA VAL A 41 2.02 -7.30 -14.14
C VAL A 41 1.02 -7.91 -13.16
N MET A 42 -0.01 -8.60 -13.67
CA MET A 42 -0.99 -9.30 -12.83
C MET A 42 -0.35 -10.42 -12.01
N SER A 43 0.60 -11.16 -12.58
CA SER A 43 1.32 -12.22 -11.86
C SER A 43 2.14 -11.67 -10.71
N VAL A 44 2.84 -10.55 -10.91
CA VAL A 44 3.61 -9.87 -9.85
C VAL A 44 2.69 -9.38 -8.73
N ASN A 45 1.54 -8.78 -9.08
CA ASN A 45 0.57 -8.30 -8.09
C ASN A 45 -0.05 -9.45 -7.28
N ALA A 46 -0.44 -10.55 -7.94
CA ALA A 46 -0.99 -11.73 -7.28
C ALA A 46 0.04 -12.39 -6.36
N TYR A 47 1.31 -12.46 -6.81
CA TYR A 47 2.40 -12.98 -6.00
C TYR A 47 2.64 -12.12 -4.76
N GLY A 48 2.75 -10.80 -4.93
CA GLY A 48 2.90 -9.85 -3.82
C GLY A 48 1.76 -9.96 -2.80
N GLY A 49 0.52 -9.96 -3.28
CA GLY A 49 -0.67 -10.14 -2.43
C GLY A 49 -0.67 -11.48 -1.68
N SER A 50 -0.27 -12.57 -2.34
CA SER A 50 -0.16 -13.88 -1.69
C SER A 50 0.90 -13.91 -0.59
N LEU A 51 2.02 -13.21 -0.77
CA LEU A 51 3.08 -13.10 0.23
C LEU A 51 2.58 -12.31 1.44
N THR A 52 1.89 -11.19 1.21
CA THR A 52 1.29 -10.39 2.29
C THR A 52 0.24 -11.19 3.07
N LEU A 53 -0.60 -11.98 2.40
CA LEU A 53 -1.57 -12.87 3.05
C LEU A 53 -0.88 -13.91 3.95
N ILE A 54 0.20 -14.53 3.46
CA ILE A 54 0.97 -15.50 4.23
C ILE A 54 1.64 -14.82 5.43
N SER A 55 2.25 -13.65 5.26
CA SER A 55 2.85 -12.87 6.36
C SER A 55 1.82 -12.43 7.41
N MET A 56 0.61 -12.06 6.98
CA MET A 56 -0.49 -11.77 7.90
C MET A 56 -0.88 -13.02 8.70
N LEU A 57 -1.00 -14.19 8.07
CA LEU A 57 -1.29 -15.45 8.76
C LEU A 57 -0.17 -15.83 9.74
N ASP A 58 1.09 -15.67 9.32
CA ASP A 58 2.27 -15.98 10.15
C ASP A 58 2.32 -15.11 11.41
N SER A 59 1.82 -13.87 11.34
CA SER A 59 1.71 -12.96 12.48
C SER A 59 0.75 -13.45 13.58
N PHE A 60 -0.26 -14.25 13.23
CA PHE A 60 -1.21 -14.83 14.20
C PHE A 60 -0.77 -16.23 14.67
N LYS A 61 -0.22 -17.04 13.77
CA LYS A 61 0.24 -18.39 14.05
C LYS A 61 1.45 -18.68 13.18
N SER A 62 2.57 -19.09 13.76
CA SER A 62 3.75 -19.46 12.96
C SER A 62 3.38 -20.55 11.94
N VAL A 63 3.48 -20.22 10.65
CA VAL A 63 3.15 -21.13 9.55
C VAL A 63 4.41 -21.42 8.75
N LYS A 64 4.75 -22.70 8.60
CA LYS A 64 5.79 -23.10 7.64
C LYS A 64 5.27 -22.85 6.22
N PRO A 65 5.94 -22.03 5.39
CA PRO A 65 5.47 -21.71 4.04
C PRO A 65 5.60 -22.93 3.12
N THR A 66 4.58 -23.78 3.10
CA THR A 66 4.49 -24.96 2.22
C THR A 66 3.90 -24.60 0.86
N LYS A 67 4.18 -25.42 -0.17
CA LYS A 67 3.62 -25.25 -1.52
C LYS A 67 2.08 -25.17 -1.51
N LYS A 68 1.42 -25.96 -0.66
CA LYS A 68 -0.04 -25.98 -0.50
C LYS A 68 -0.58 -24.64 0.01
N LEU A 69 0.11 -24.02 0.97
CA LEU A 69 -0.29 -22.72 1.52
C LEU A 69 -0.17 -21.60 0.47
N ARG A 70 0.89 -21.61 -0.34
CA ARG A 70 1.07 -20.63 -1.43
C ARG A 70 -0.05 -20.73 -2.48
N ILE A 71 -0.40 -21.95 -2.89
CA ILE A 71 -1.50 -22.18 -3.83
C ILE A 71 -2.83 -21.72 -3.21
N ALA A 72 -3.09 -22.05 -1.95
CA ALA A 72 -4.30 -21.61 -1.25
C ALA A 72 -4.38 -20.07 -1.15
N ALA A 73 -3.27 -19.39 -0.81
CA ALA A 73 -3.22 -17.93 -0.75
C ALA A 73 -3.47 -17.29 -2.12
N LEU A 74 -2.92 -17.85 -3.20
CA LEU A 74 -3.20 -17.41 -4.57
C LEU A 74 -4.66 -17.60 -4.96
N LEU A 75 -5.27 -18.74 -4.61
CA LEU A 75 -6.69 -19.00 -4.89
C LEU A 75 -7.59 -18.05 -4.12
N VAL A 76 -7.34 -17.84 -2.82
CA VAL A 76 -8.09 -16.87 -2.01
C VAL A 76 -7.96 -15.46 -2.57
N MET A 77 -6.75 -15.06 -2.96
CA MET A 77 -6.53 -13.75 -3.58
C MET A 77 -7.29 -13.63 -4.91
N GLY A 78 -7.19 -14.63 -5.78
CA GLY A 78 -7.88 -14.65 -7.08
C GLY A 78 -9.40 -14.59 -6.94
N ILE A 79 -9.98 -15.40 -6.05
CA ILE A 79 -11.43 -15.40 -5.78
C ILE A 79 -11.88 -14.05 -5.21
N SER A 80 -11.09 -13.45 -4.32
CA SER A 80 -11.41 -12.14 -3.72
C SER A 80 -11.41 -11.04 -4.79
N VAL A 81 -10.36 -10.98 -5.62
CA VAL A 81 -10.28 -10.00 -6.73
C VAL A 81 -11.41 -10.21 -7.72
N TRP A 82 -11.68 -11.47 -8.09
CA TRP A 82 -12.78 -11.79 -9.00
C TRP A 82 -14.12 -11.36 -8.42
N GLY A 83 -14.41 -11.67 -7.15
CA GLY A 83 -15.65 -11.26 -6.49
C GLY A 83 -15.83 -9.74 -6.41
N ILE A 84 -14.77 -9.00 -6.08
CA ILE A 84 -14.79 -7.53 -6.07
C ILE A 84 -15.00 -6.99 -7.49
N ALA A 85 -14.31 -7.55 -8.49
CA ALA A 85 -14.44 -7.12 -9.88
C ALA A 85 -15.88 -7.30 -10.41
N GLN A 86 -16.53 -8.42 -10.08
CA GLN A 86 -17.94 -8.66 -10.43
C GLN A 86 -18.88 -7.67 -9.72
N PHE A 87 -18.61 -7.34 -8.45
CA PHE A 87 -19.46 -6.42 -7.69
C PHE A 87 -19.36 -4.95 -8.16
N VAL A 88 -18.14 -4.49 -8.46
CA VAL A 88 -17.91 -3.10 -8.92
C VAL A 88 -18.53 -2.88 -10.31
N GLY A 89 -18.26 -3.81 -11.24
CA GLY A 89 -18.67 -3.72 -12.64
C GLY A 89 -17.87 -2.68 -13.43
N GLU A 90 -17.77 -2.87 -14.75
CA GLU A 90 -16.91 -2.06 -15.63
C GLU A 90 -17.26 -0.56 -15.60
N ALA A 91 -18.54 -0.22 -15.56
CA ALA A 91 -19.02 1.16 -15.59
C ALA A 91 -18.58 1.99 -14.38
N ARG A 92 -18.42 1.37 -13.20
CA ARG A 92 -18.01 2.06 -11.96
C ARG A 92 -16.55 1.88 -11.62
N PHE A 93 -15.81 1.11 -12.42
CA PHE A 93 -14.41 0.78 -12.16
C PHE A 93 -13.53 2.02 -12.04
N ASN A 94 -13.68 3.02 -12.91
CA ASN A 94 -12.87 4.24 -12.85
C ASN A 94 -13.05 5.01 -11.53
N THR A 95 -14.31 5.20 -11.11
CA THR A 95 -14.64 5.88 -9.85
C THR A 95 -14.17 5.06 -8.64
N PHE A 96 -14.37 3.74 -8.68
CA PHE A 96 -13.89 2.84 -7.64
C PHE A 96 -12.37 2.88 -7.51
N TYR A 97 -11.65 2.78 -8.64
CA TYR A 97 -10.20 2.82 -8.69
C TYR A 97 -9.65 4.15 -8.18
N GLY A 98 -10.21 5.28 -8.63
CA GLY A 98 -9.83 6.60 -8.14
C GLY A 98 -10.02 6.74 -6.63
N ASN A 99 -11.18 6.34 -6.10
CA ASN A 99 -11.43 6.35 -4.66
C ASN A 99 -10.47 5.41 -3.92
N ALA A 100 -10.21 4.21 -4.43
CA ALA A 100 -9.29 3.26 -3.82
C ALA A 100 -7.86 3.83 -3.71
N LEU A 101 -7.37 4.51 -4.76
CA LEU A 101 -6.09 5.20 -4.71
C LEU A 101 -6.05 6.31 -3.66
N VAL A 102 -7.12 7.10 -3.55
CA VAL A 102 -7.23 8.17 -2.54
C VAL A 102 -7.26 7.58 -1.13
N PHE A 103 -8.05 6.54 -0.88
CA PHE A 103 -8.09 5.86 0.42
C PHE A 103 -6.74 5.23 0.78
N LEU A 104 -6.08 4.59 -0.19
CA LEU A 104 -4.72 4.08 0.02
C LEU A 104 -3.77 5.21 0.36
N ALA A 105 -3.80 6.33 -0.36
CA ALA A 105 -2.97 7.50 -0.06
C ALA A 105 -3.23 8.02 1.37
N TYR A 106 -4.48 8.06 1.83
CA TYR A 106 -4.83 8.46 3.19
C TYR A 106 -4.32 7.51 4.26
N LEU A 107 -4.30 6.19 4.00
CA LEU A 107 -3.73 5.21 4.93
C LEU A 107 -2.19 5.24 4.90
N PHE A 108 -1.58 5.41 3.73
CA PHE A 108 -0.12 5.46 3.61
C PHE A 108 0.48 6.75 4.18
N THR A 109 -0.20 7.88 4.07
CA THR A 109 0.31 9.20 4.52
C THR A 109 0.78 9.19 5.99
N PRO A 110 -0.07 8.88 6.99
CA PRO A 110 0.33 8.87 8.39
C PRO A 110 1.35 7.76 8.69
N TRP A 111 1.27 6.62 8.00
CA TRP A 111 2.24 5.53 8.12
C TRP A 111 3.65 5.97 7.66
N THR A 112 3.74 6.63 6.51
CA THR A 112 4.99 7.19 5.99
C THR A 112 5.55 8.25 6.92
N ALA A 113 4.70 9.15 7.44
CA ALA A 113 5.15 10.17 8.40
C ALA A 113 5.79 9.56 9.65
N VAL A 114 5.11 8.58 10.27
CA VAL A 114 5.61 7.88 11.47
C VAL A 114 6.95 7.19 11.17
N ASN A 115 7.04 6.45 10.06
CA ASN A 115 8.26 5.73 9.70
C ASN A 115 9.42 6.66 9.36
N LEU A 116 9.18 7.74 8.61
CA LEU A 116 10.24 8.70 8.27
C LEU A 116 10.76 9.40 9.52
N VAL A 117 9.88 9.81 10.42
CA VAL A 117 10.28 10.46 11.68
C VAL A 117 11.02 9.49 12.59
N ASP A 118 10.56 8.24 12.69
CA ASP A 118 11.27 7.21 13.43
C ASP A 118 12.67 6.99 12.88
N TYR A 119 12.78 6.80 11.56
CA TYR A 119 14.04 6.49 10.89
C TYR A 119 15.02 7.67 10.93
N PHE A 120 14.59 8.89 10.59
CA PHE A 120 15.50 10.04 10.45
C PHE A 120 15.72 10.83 11.74
N PHE A 121 14.68 11.00 12.58
CA PHE A 121 14.77 11.86 13.76
C PHE A 121 14.96 11.09 15.07
N VAL A 122 14.27 9.97 15.25
CA VAL A 122 14.27 9.24 16.54
C VAL A 122 15.43 8.26 16.61
N ARG A 123 15.43 7.23 15.76
CA ARG A 123 16.40 6.12 15.78
C ARG A 123 17.60 6.34 14.88
N LYS A 124 17.53 7.29 13.93
CA LYS A 124 18.63 7.69 13.04
C LYS A 124 19.25 6.50 12.29
N GLY A 125 18.43 5.55 11.88
CA GLY A 125 18.86 4.33 11.19
C GLY A 125 19.45 3.23 12.07
N VAL A 126 19.49 3.40 13.40
CA VAL A 126 20.03 2.39 14.33
C VAL A 126 18.89 1.48 14.80
N TYR A 127 18.86 0.26 14.27
CA TYR A 127 17.88 -0.78 14.63
C TYR A 127 18.60 -2.09 14.95
N VAL A 128 18.11 -2.77 15.99
CA VAL A 128 18.47 -4.16 16.28
C VAL A 128 17.60 -5.07 15.42
N ILE A 129 18.13 -5.67 14.36
CA ILE A 129 17.35 -6.37 13.33
C ILE A 129 16.78 -7.68 13.90
N GLY A 130 17.58 -8.44 14.65
CA GLY A 130 17.19 -9.71 15.25
C GLY A 130 16.08 -9.58 16.29
N GLU A 131 15.93 -8.42 16.91
CA GLU A 131 14.85 -8.15 17.86
C GLU A 131 13.52 -7.82 17.19
N ILE A 132 13.50 -7.39 15.91
CA ILE A 132 12.26 -7.11 15.17
C ILE A 132 11.46 -8.40 14.92
N PHE A 133 12.15 -9.52 14.76
CA PHE A 133 11.53 -10.83 14.56
C PHE A 133 11.12 -11.53 15.86
N LYS A 134 11.51 -11.00 17.03
CA LYS A 134 11.18 -11.58 18.33
C LYS A 134 9.87 -11.01 18.86
N LYS A 135 8.91 -11.90 19.14
CA LYS A 135 7.60 -11.55 19.73
C LYS A 135 7.71 -10.76 21.04
N ASP A 136 8.66 -11.14 21.89
CA ASP A 136 8.91 -10.52 23.21
C ASP A 136 10.23 -9.71 23.20
N GLY A 137 10.61 -9.19 22.02
CA GLY A 137 11.79 -8.37 21.85
C GLY A 137 11.63 -6.94 22.36
N ILE A 138 12.69 -6.14 22.21
CA ILE A 138 12.76 -4.75 22.70
C ILE A 138 11.67 -3.84 22.11
N TYR A 139 11.19 -4.16 20.92
CA TYR A 139 10.12 -3.42 20.23
C TYR A 139 8.71 -3.78 20.72
N GLY A 140 8.60 -4.86 21.51
CA GLY A 140 7.35 -5.42 21.98
C GLY A 140 6.49 -5.98 20.85
N ARG A 141 5.39 -6.64 21.23
CA ARG A 141 4.45 -7.24 20.28
C ARG A 141 3.62 -6.21 19.51
N TRP A 142 3.41 -5.03 20.10
CA TRP A 142 2.64 -3.94 19.53
C TRP A 142 3.40 -2.63 19.73
N GLY A 143 3.83 -2.02 18.62
CA GLY A 143 4.43 -0.69 18.59
C GLY A 143 3.39 0.40 18.89
N TRP A 144 2.84 0.41 20.10
CA TRP A 144 1.71 1.24 20.50
C TRP A 144 1.96 2.72 20.21
N ARG A 145 3.19 3.21 20.37
CA ARG A 145 3.59 4.60 20.08
C ARG A 145 3.37 4.96 18.61
N GLY A 146 3.77 4.07 17.70
CA GLY A 146 3.57 4.24 16.26
C GLY A 146 2.09 4.12 15.88
N ASN A 147 1.40 3.10 16.41
CA ASN A 147 -0.02 2.89 16.15
C ASN A 147 -0.88 4.07 16.64
N THR A 148 -0.60 4.60 17.83
CA THR A 148 -1.32 5.76 18.37
C THR A 148 -1.04 7.02 17.54
N ALA A 149 0.21 7.29 17.16
CA ALA A 149 0.53 8.42 16.28
C ALA A 149 -0.11 8.31 14.89
N TYR A 150 -0.18 7.09 14.35
CA TYR A 150 -0.89 6.78 13.11
C TYR A 150 -2.39 7.07 13.24
N LEU A 151 -3.03 6.56 14.30
CA LEU A 151 -4.48 6.76 14.53
C LEU A 151 -4.81 8.24 14.78
N ILE A 152 -3.96 8.98 15.51
CA ILE A 152 -4.13 10.42 15.73
C ILE A 152 -4.07 11.18 14.40
N GLY A 153 -3.04 10.92 13.58
CA GLY A 153 -2.94 11.56 12.27
C GLY A 153 -4.10 11.21 11.36
N PHE A 154 -4.45 9.93 11.27
CA PHE A 154 -5.59 9.48 10.47
C PHE A 154 -6.90 10.13 10.92
N ALA A 155 -7.19 10.17 12.23
CA ALA A 155 -8.38 10.82 12.77
C ALA A 155 -8.41 12.33 12.48
N THR A 156 -7.24 12.98 12.50
CA THR A 156 -7.12 14.41 12.18
C THR A 156 -7.27 14.69 10.69
N MET A 157 -7.02 13.70 9.81
CA MET A 157 -7.24 13.85 8.37
C MET A 157 -8.72 13.73 7.98
N ILE A 158 -9.55 13.01 8.75
CA ILE A 158 -10.98 12.76 8.43
C ILE A 158 -11.75 14.05 8.07
N PRO A 159 -11.63 15.16 8.82
CA PRO A 159 -12.33 16.41 8.50
C PRO A 159 -11.88 17.10 7.21
N PHE A 160 -10.71 16.73 6.69
CA PHE A 160 -10.07 17.30 5.49
C PHE A 160 -10.18 16.40 4.26
N PHE A 161 -10.76 15.21 4.38
CA PHE A 161 -10.93 14.29 3.25
C PHE A 161 -11.85 14.88 2.17
N VAL A 162 -11.45 14.69 0.93
CA VAL A 162 -12.27 14.97 -0.26
C VAL A 162 -12.32 13.71 -1.08
N THR A 163 -13.40 12.96 -0.92
CA THR A 163 -13.66 11.73 -1.67
C THR A 163 -14.99 11.85 -2.40
N THR A 164 -15.18 11.06 -3.46
CA THR A 164 -16.46 11.01 -4.18
C THR A 164 -17.67 10.76 -3.26
N PRO A 165 -17.62 9.84 -2.27
CA PRO A 165 -18.73 9.61 -1.35
C PRO A 165 -18.79 10.55 -0.15
N TYR A 166 -17.69 11.23 0.22
CA TYR A 166 -17.61 12.02 1.45
C TYR A 166 -16.66 13.21 1.31
N VAL A 167 -17.17 14.40 1.64
CA VAL A 167 -16.37 15.62 1.78
C VAL A 167 -16.45 16.08 3.23
N GLY A 168 -15.30 16.18 3.88
CA GLY A 168 -15.19 16.58 5.26
C GLY A 168 -15.69 18.02 5.50
N PRO A 169 -16.20 18.34 6.70
CA PRO A 169 -16.79 19.64 7.00
C PRO A 169 -15.80 20.80 6.82
N ILE A 170 -14.51 20.58 7.14
CA ILE A 170 -13.46 21.59 6.96
C ILE A 170 -13.11 21.72 5.48
N ALA A 171 -12.96 20.59 4.76
CA ALA A 171 -12.72 20.62 3.31
C ALA A 171 -13.82 21.35 2.55
N LYS A 172 -15.10 21.15 2.92
CA LYS A 172 -16.25 21.83 2.33
C LYS A 172 -16.18 23.35 2.52
N SER A 173 -15.68 23.83 3.66
CA SER A 173 -15.50 25.26 3.93
C SER A 173 -14.30 25.88 3.19
N LEU A 174 -13.31 25.07 2.83
CA LEU A 174 -12.08 25.48 2.15
C LEU A 174 -12.14 25.30 0.62
N GLY A 175 -13.35 25.23 0.04
CA GLY A 175 -13.53 25.10 -1.41
C GLY A 175 -13.41 23.68 -1.97
N SER A 176 -13.59 22.65 -1.12
CA SER A 176 -13.53 21.23 -1.49
C SER A 176 -12.18 20.78 -2.06
N VAL A 177 -11.09 21.41 -1.61
CA VAL A 177 -9.71 21.00 -1.92
C VAL A 177 -9.21 20.02 -0.85
N ASP A 178 -8.51 18.97 -1.29
CA ASP A 178 -7.95 17.96 -0.39
C ASP A 178 -6.66 18.46 0.28
N TYR A 179 -6.78 18.87 1.55
CA TYR A 179 -5.66 19.28 2.40
C TYR A 179 -5.23 18.19 3.39
N SER A 180 -5.81 16.99 3.31
CA SER A 180 -5.60 15.94 4.29
C SER A 180 -4.13 15.55 4.42
N LEU A 181 -3.37 15.49 3.31
CA LEU A 181 -1.96 15.14 3.33
C LEU A 181 -1.10 16.18 4.07
N PHE A 182 -1.37 17.46 3.86
CA PHE A 182 -0.64 18.56 4.49
C PHE A 182 -0.88 18.64 6.00
N VAL A 183 -2.01 18.13 6.48
CA VAL A 183 -2.33 18.05 7.92
C VAL A 183 -1.85 16.72 8.51
N GLY A 184 -2.10 15.61 7.81
CA GLY A 184 -1.79 14.26 8.27
C GLY A 184 -0.30 14.02 8.50
N LEU A 185 0.55 14.47 7.58
CA LEU A 185 2.01 14.32 7.70
C LEU A 185 2.57 14.98 8.98
N PRO A 186 2.39 16.31 9.20
CA PRO A 186 2.94 16.95 10.39
C PRO A 186 2.29 16.47 11.68
N VAL A 187 0.98 16.20 11.69
CA VAL A 187 0.28 15.74 12.91
C VAL A 187 0.79 14.35 13.34
N SER A 188 0.89 13.39 12.40
CA SER A 188 1.47 12.08 12.71
C SER A 188 2.94 12.18 13.13
N ALA A 189 3.71 13.03 12.46
CA ALA A 189 5.12 13.26 12.79
C ALA A 189 5.30 13.79 14.21
N ILE A 190 4.58 14.85 14.58
CA ILE A 190 4.66 15.48 15.90
C ILE A 190 4.14 14.53 16.98
N ALA A 191 3.00 13.87 16.76
CA ALA A 191 2.45 12.89 17.69
C ALA A 191 3.46 11.76 17.96
N TYR A 192 4.13 11.26 16.91
CA TYR A 192 5.15 10.25 17.07
C TYR A 192 6.36 10.76 17.85
N LEU A 193 6.88 11.96 17.53
CA LEU A 193 8.00 12.56 18.26
C LEU A 193 7.71 12.69 19.75
N ILE A 194 6.48 13.09 20.13
CA ILE A 194 6.08 13.22 21.53
C ILE A 194 6.04 11.85 22.21
N LEU A 195 5.42 10.85 21.58
CA LEU A 195 5.31 9.50 22.12
C LEU A 195 6.66 8.76 22.17
N ALA A 196 7.58 9.09 21.26
CA ALA A 196 8.90 8.49 21.17
C ALA A 196 9.89 9.04 22.22
N ARG A 197 9.59 10.15 22.91
CA ARG A 197 10.52 10.76 23.90
C ARG A 197 10.92 9.84 25.04
N GLY A 198 10.07 8.87 25.40
CA GLY A 198 10.36 7.89 26.44
C GLY A 198 11.05 6.61 25.96
N LEU A 199 11.70 6.62 24.78
CA LEU A 199 12.47 5.47 24.29
C LEU A 199 13.88 5.49 24.89
N ASP A 200 14.37 4.33 25.33
CA ASP A 200 15.76 4.17 25.74
C ASP A 200 16.64 3.90 24.51
N LEU A 201 16.87 4.95 23.73
CA LEU A 201 17.66 4.90 22.50
C LEU A 201 19.13 4.50 22.76
N LYS A 202 19.63 4.73 23.99
CA LYS A 202 21.00 4.36 24.37
C LYS A 202 21.14 2.85 24.50
N LYS A 203 20.18 2.20 25.17
CA LYS A 203 20.14 0.75 25.29
C LYS A 203 19.97 0.09 23.92
N GLU A 204 19.10 0.63 23.07
CA GLU A 204 18.90 0.14 21.71
C GLU A 204 20.17 0.27 20.85
N ALA A 205 20.85 1.42 20.91
CA ALA A 205 22.11 1.62 20.20
C ALA A 205 23.23 0.67 20.69
N ALA A 206 23.30 0.42 22.00
CA ALA A 206 24.24 -0.55 22.57
C ALA A 206 23.95 -1.98 22.11
N MET A 207 22.67 -2.38 22.04
CA MET A 207 22.28 -3.69 21.53
C MET A 207 22.51 -3.81 20.02
N ALA A 208 22.28 -2.76 19.24
CA ALA A 208 22.57 -2.75 17.80
C ALA A 208 24.08 -2.87 17.54
N ALA A 209 24.91 -2.19 18.34
CA ALA A 209 26.36 -2.34 18.29
C ALA A 209 26.81 -3.75 18.70
N ALA A 210 26.15 -4.37 19.68
CA ALA A 210 26.45 -5.72 20.15
C ALA A 210 25.98 -6.82 19.18
N GLU A 211 24.90 -6.59 18.43
CA GLU A 211 24.46 -7.46 17.34
C GLU A 211 25.51 -7.49 16.22
N GLY A 212 26.24 -6.39 16.02
CA GLY A 212 27.22 -6.22 14.96
C GLY A 212 26.56 -6.12 13.58
N ASN A 213 27.26 -5.53 12.61
CA ASN A 213 26.78 -5.56 11.24
C ASN A 213 26.61 -7.03 10.81
N LEU A 214 25.38 -7.43 10.48
CA LEU A 214 25.02 -8.72 9.88
C LEU A 214 25.68 -8.94 8.49
N THR A 215 26.70 -8.17 8.12
CA THR A 215 27.50 -8.30 6.88
C THR A 215 28.73 -9.21 7.04
N LYS A 216 28.88 -9.94 8.15
CA LYS A 216 29.84 -11.06 8.22
C LYS A 216 29.14 -12.39 7.88
N HIS A 217 28.80 -12.56 6.61
CA HIS A 217 28.63 -13.86 5.97
C HIS A 217 29.42 -13.86 4.67
#